data_AF-A0A1G6SN13-F1
#
_entry.id   AF-A0A1G6SN13-F1
#
_cell.length_a   1.000
_cell.length_b   1.000
_cell.length_c   1.000
_cell.angle_alpha   90.00
_cell.angle_beta   90.00
_cell.angle_gamma   90.00
#
_symmetry.space_group_name_H-M   'P 1'
#
loop_
_entity.id
_entity.type
_entity.pdbx_description
1 polymer ?
#
loop_
_entity_poly.entity_id
_entity_poly.type
_entity_poly.pdbx_seq_one_letter_code
_entity_poly.pdbx_strand_id
1 'polypeptide(L)'
;MKKIALIAAVALALPALAQNAADSAAKPPLKERAKSTAKNVTQKVVPKRVIKKVEETKPISEETDVVLTPEDLAVAQRVLTGTIKCELGASVKIDASEKKQGFFIVTHGTTRYFMHPVNSRTGAIRLEDPRAEAMWLQLGNKSMLMSQKQGLRLADECQATEQALMAEDMKKNPPKSLFEGADAPKR
;
A
#
# COMPACT_ATOMS: atom_id res chain seq x y z
N MET A 1 6.07 -44.80 -55.96
CA MET A 1 5.68 -46.16 -55.54
C MET A 1 6.12 -46.38 -54.09
N LYS A 2 5.30 -47.14 -53.35
CA LYS A 2 5.38 -47.52 -51.92
C LYS A 2 4.83 -46.52 -50.90
N LYS A 3 4.00 -47.10 -50.03
CA LYS A 3 3.05 -46.57 -49.04
C LYS A 3 3.49 -47.05 -47.64
N ILE A 4 2.73 -46.61 -46.62
CA ILE A 4 2.51 -47.17 -45.26
C ILE A 4 3.33 -46.41 -44.19
N ALA A 5 2.76 -45.48 -43.39
CA ALA A 5 1.78 -45.59 -42.26
C ALA A 5 2.43 -46.21 -40.99
N LEU A 6 2.29 -45.74 -39.74
CA LEU A 6 1.09 -45.49 -38.91
C LEU A 6 1.48 -44.86 -37.54
N ILE A 7 0.55 -44.05 -36.96
CA ILE A 7 0.07 -43.99 -35.54
C ILE A 7 1.09 -43.52 -34.44
N ALA A 8 0.80 -42.65 -33.45
CA ALA A 8 -0.41 -42.36 -32.69
C ALA A 8 -0.43 -40.93 -32.11
N ALA A 9 -1.62 -40.31 -32.09
CA ALA A 9 -1.97 -39.16 -31.28
C ALA A 9 -3.06 -39.57 -30.28
N VAL A 10 -2.92 -39.22 -29.01
CA VAL A 10 -3.97 -39.38 -27.98
C VAL A 10 -4.09 -38.06 -27.22
N ALA A 11 -5.13 -37.31 -27.54
CA ALA A 11 -5.63 -36.20 -26.73
C ALA A 11 -6.86 -36.72 -25.96
N LEU A 12 -6.79 -36.70 -24.62
CA LEU A 12 -7.90 -37.07 -23.75
C LEU A 12 -8.90 -35.91 -23.68
N ALA A 13 -10.09 -36.10 -24.26
CA ALA A 13 -11.28 -35.32 -23.98
C ALA A 13 -12.24 -36.20 -23.16
N LEU A 14 -12.73 -35.71 -22.01
CA LEU A 14 -13.79 -36.38 -21.25
C LEU A 14 -15.19 -35.90 -21.70
N PRO A 15 -16.17 -36.79 -21.83
CA PRO A 15 -17.50 -36.50 -22.37
C PRO A 15 -18.52 -36.11 -21.29
N ALA A 16 -19.52 -35.33 -21.74
CA ALA A 16 -20.77 -35.08 -21.03
C ALA A 16 -21.62 -36.36 -20.97
N LEU A 17 -22.21 -36.64 -19.80
CA LEU A 17 -23.22 -37.67 -19.59
C LEU A 17 -24.52 -37.01 -19.13
N ALA A 18 -25.52 -37.06 -19.99
CA ALA A 18 -26.93 -36.86 -19.67
C ALA A 18 -27.61 -38.22 -19.78
N GLN A 19 -28.30 -38.69 -18.72
CA GLN A 19 -29.38 -39.67 -18.81
C GLN A 19 -30.44 -39.42 -17.74
N ASN A 20 -31.69 -39.31 -18.22
CA ASN A 20 -32.95 -39.23 -17.50
C ASN A 20 -33.39 -40.60 -16.97
N ALA A 21 -34.18 -40.60 -15.88
CA ALA A 21 -35.15 -41.64 -15.59
C ALA A 21 -36.49 -40.98 -15.15
N ALA A 22 -37.57 -41.38 -15.82
CA ALA A 22 -38.99 -41.06 -15.54
C ALA A 22 -39.43 -41.70 -14.20
N ASP A 23 -40.42 -41.19 -13.46
CA ASP A 23 -41.88 -41.17 -13.65
C ASP A 23 -42.44 -40.45 -12.38
N SER A 24 -43.59 -39.78 -12.26
CA SER A 24 -44.82 -39.73 -13.04
C SER A 24 -45.69 -38.52 -12.58
N ALA A 25 -46.68 -38.18 -13.41
CA ALA A 25 -47.97 -37.55 -13.09
C ALA A 25 -48.04 -36.07 -12.64
N ALA A 26 -48.28 -35.16 -13.60
CA ALA A 26 -49.59 -34.49 -13.82
C ALA A 26 -49.46 -33.14 -14.57
N LYS A 27 -50.24 -33.02 -15.65
CA LYS A 27 -50.51 -31.86 -16.53
C LYS A 27 -52.03 -31.57 -16.42
N PRO A 28 -52.66 -30.54 -17.04
CA PRO A 28 -52.17 -29.34 -17.75
C PRO A 28 -53.07 -28.08 -17.42
N PRO A 29 -53.38 -27.11 -18.33
CA PRO A 29 -52.73 -25.80 -18.43
C PRO A 29 -53.70 -24.58 -18.54
N LEU A 30 -53.13 -23.39 -18.85
CA LEU A 30 -53.59 -22.38 -19.83
C LEU A 30 -53.94 -20.97 -19.31
N LYS A 31 -53.57 -19.99 -20.17
CA LYS A 31 -54.02 -18.60 -20.36
C LYS A 31 -53.14 -17.51 -19.74
N GLU A 32 -52.94 -16.32 -20.32
CA GLU A 32 -53.11 -15.76 -21.66
C GLU A 32 -52.51 -14.32 -21.59
N ARG A 33 -51.79 -13.93 -22.63
CA ARG A 33 -51.61 -12.58 -23.20
C ARG A 33 -51.99 -11.33 -22.36
N ALA A 34 -51.04 -10.39 -22.23
CA ALA A 34 -51.36 -8.95 -22.23
C ALA A 34 -50.23 -8.13 -22.89
N LYS A 35 -50.60 -7.34 -23.91
CA LYS A 35 -49.80 -6.26 -24.49
C LYS A 35 -49.93 -5.02 -23.60
N SER A 36 -48.86 -4.24 -23.42
CA SER A 36 -49.00 -2.77 -23.31
C SER A 36 -47.70 -2.05 -23.68
N THR A 37 -47.77 -1.36 -24.82
CA THR A 37 -47.33 0.04 -25.07
C THR A 37 -46.02 0.56 -24.49
N ALA A 38 -45.22 1.05 -25.43
CA ALA A 38 -44.12 2.00 -25.32
C ALA A 38 -44.24 3.03 -24.18
N LYS A 39 -43.13 3.22 -23.47
CA LYS A 39 -42.77 4.54 -22.91
C LYS A 39 -41.25 4.72 -23.01
N ASN A 40 -40.88 5.65 -23.88
CA ASN A 40 -39.54 6.23 -23.97
C ASN A 40 -39.22 6.85 -22.60
N VAL A 41 -38.15 6.39 -21.95
CA VAL A 41 -37.55 7.09 -20.81
C VAL A 41 -36.06 7.22 -21.08
N THR A 42 -35.71 8.39 -21.58
CA THR A 42 -34.37 8.93 -21.73
C THR A 42 -33.67 8.93 -20.39
N GLN A 43 -32.84 7.92 -20.10
CA GLN A 43 -31.86 8.02 -19.01
C GLN A 43 -30.54 8.53 -19.57
N LYS A 44 -30.29 9.81 -19.27
CA LYS A 44 -29.05 10.54 -19.49
C LYS A 44 -27.84 9.65 -19.20
N VAL A 45 -27.09 9.34 -20.25
CA VAL A 45 -25.70 8.90 -20.16
C VAL A 45 -24.92 10.05 -19.52
N VAL A 46 -24.64 9.94 -18.22
CA VAL A 46 -23.77 10.86 -17.50
C VAL A 46 -22.36 10.69 -18.08
N PRO A 47 -21.72 11.76 -18.60
CA PRO A 47 -20.44 11.64 -19.26
C PRO A 47 -19.34 11.25 -18.25
N LYS A 48 -18.58 10.22 -18.63
CA LYS A 48 -17.41 9.59 -17.97
C LYS A 48 -16.21 10.55 -17.73
N ARG A 49 -16.40 11.87 -17.87
CA ARG A 49 -15.36 12.90 -17.76
C ARG A 49 -15.24 13.54 -16.38
N VAL A 50 -16.18 13.29 -15.46
CA VAL A 50 -16.15 13.91 -14.11
C VAL A 50 -15.38 13.05 -13.08
N ILE A 51 -15.08 11.79 -13.39
CA ILE A 51 -14.38 10.90 -12.46
C ILE A 51 -12.87 11.18 -12.40
N LYS A 52 -12.29 11.89 -13.39
CA LYS A 52 -10.84 12.11 -13.48
C LYS A 52 -10.33 13.36 -12.75
N LYS A 53 -11.20 14.13 -12.08
CA LYS A 53 -10.85 15.41 -11.43
C LYS A 53 -11.39 15.51 -9.99
N VAL A 54 -11.37 14.41 -9.26
CA VAL A 54 -11.67 14.37 -7.81
C VAL A 54 -10.58 13.61 -7.02
N GLU A 55 -9.58 13.05 -7.72
CA GLU A 55 -8.41 12.39 -7.09
C GLU A 55 -7.22 13.34 -6.90
N GLU A 56 -7.34 14.57 -7.39
CA GLU A 56 -6.33 15.61 -7.26
C GLU A 56 -6.85 16.61 -6.21
N THR A 57 -6.10 16.83 -5.13
CA THR A 57 -6.45 17.67 -3.97
C THR A 57 -7.58 17.17 -3.05
N LYS A 58 -7.31 16.11 -2.27
CA LYS A 58 -7.85 16.13 -0.89
C LYS A 58 -7.17 17.29 -0.16
N PRO A 59 -7.90 18.29 0.34
CA PRO A 59 -7.31 19.31 1.19
C PRO A 59 -6.71 18.60 2.40
N ILE A 60 -5.45 18.87 2.69
CA ILE A 60 -4.83 18.46 3.94
C ILE A 60 -5.65 19.16 5.02
N SER A 61 -6.48 18.41 5.75
CA SER A 61 -7.06 18.95 6.98
C SER A 61 -5.94 18.89 8.01
N GLU A 62 -5.19 19.98 8.08
CA GLU A 62 -4.05 20.22 8.97
C GLU A 62 -4.49 20.44 10.43
N GLU A 63 -5.79 20.36 10.69
CA GLU A 63 -6.40 20.35 12.00
C GLU A 63 -6.31 18.94 12.58
N THR A 64 -5.16 18.64 13.17
CA THR A 64 -5.03 17.55 14.14
C THR A 64 -5.02 18.16 15.54
N ASP A 65 -5.88 17.66 16.44
CA ASP A 65 -6.01 18.10 17.84
C ASP A 65 -4.91 17.54 18.76
N VAL A 66 -3.80 17.08 18.16
CA VAL A 66 -2.67 16.53 18.90
C VAL A 66 -1.79 17.68 19.38
N VAL A 67 -1.61 17.76 20.70
CA VAL A 67 -0.68 18.68 21.35
C VAL A 67 0.65 17.95 21.52
N LEU A 68 1.73 18.52 20.97
CA LEU A 68 3.07 17.96 21.09
C LEU A 68 3.61 18.16 22.51
N THR A 69 4.16 17.10 23.09
CA THR A 69 4.93 17.20 24.32
C THR A 69 6.33 17.76 24.04
N PRO A 70 7.05 18.29 25.05
CA PRO A 70 8.43 18.73 24.85
C PRO A 70 9.37 17.61 24.37
N GLU A 71 9.06 16.35 24.70
CA GLU A 71 9.81 15.19 24.19
C GLU A 71 9.59 15.01 22.69
N ASP A 72 8.35 15.17 22.22
CA ASP A 72 8.01 15.06 20.79
C ASP A 72 8.66 16.19 19.97
N LEU A 73 8.78 17.38 20.55
CA LEU A 73 9.51 18.50 19.94
C LEU A 73 11.02 18.22 19.83
N ALA A 74 11.62 17.54 20.80
CA ALA A 74 13.02 17.13 20.73
C ALA A 74 13.24 16.06 19.64
N VAL A 75 12.27 15.18 19.42
CA VAL A 75 12.27 14.22 18.30
C VAL A 75 12.14 14.95 16.97
N ALA A 76 11.27 15.97 16.88
CA ALA A 76 11.05 16.75 15.67
C ALA A 76 12.36 17.35 15.11
N GLN A 77 13.26 17.82 15.99
CA GLN A 77 14.53 18.42 15.58
C GLN A 77 15.50 17.44 14.90
N ARG A 78 15.30 16.13 15.08
CA ARG A 78 16.15 15.07 14.52
C ARG A 78 15.58 14.46 13.24
N VAL A 79 14.38 14.89 12.83
CA VAL A 79 13.73 14.42 11.61
C VAL A 79 14.51 14.91 10.41
N LEU A 80 14.84 14.00 9.50
CA LEU A 80 15.51 14.34 8.26
C LEU A 80 14.47 14.86 7.26
N THR A 81 14.59 16.15 6.94
CA THR A 81 13.74 16.82 5.94
C THR A 81 14.38 16.80 4.56
N GLY A 82 13.58 16.93 3.52
CA GLY A 82 14.01 16.98 2.12
C GLY A 82 13.37 15.91 1.26
N THR A 83 13.91 15.74 0.05
CA THR A 83 13.46 14.68 -0.87
C THR A 83 14.32 13.44 -0.68
N ILE A 84 13.72 12.37 -0.17
CA ILE A 84 14.37 11.11 0.13
C ILE A 84 14.04 10.12 -0.98
N LYS A 85 15.07 9.48 -1.53
CA LYS A 85 14.92 8.42 -2.53
C LYS A 85 14.75 7.08 -1.84
N CYS A 86 13.79 6.29 -2.33
CA CYS A 86 13.41 5.01 -1.78
C CYS A 86 13.61 3.90 -2.81
N GLU A 87 13.41 2.66 -2.38
CA GLU A 87 13.43 1.49 -3.24
C GLU A 87 12.37 1.59 -4.35
N LEU A 88 12.54 0.78 -5.41
CA LEU A 88 11.62 0.67 -6.55
C LEU A 88 11.37 2.00 -7.29
N GLY A 89 12.25 3.00 -7.09
CA GLY A 89 12.13 4.32 -7.71
C GLY A 89 11.12 5.25 -7.04
N ALA A 90 10.59 4.87 -5.87
CA ALA A 90 9.73 5.73 -5.08
C ALA A 90 10.52 6.91 -4.49
N SER A 91 9.82 8.00 -4.19
CA SER A 91 10.42 9.15 -3.51
C SER A 91 9.44 9.76 -2.53
N VAL A 92 9.93 10.06 -1.34
CA VAL A 92 9.16 10.69 -0.26
C VAL A 92 9.77 12.07 -0.01
N LYS A 93 8.93 13.10 0.01
CA LYS A 93 9.34 14.46 0.37
C LYS A 93 8.83 14.79 1.76
N ILE A 94 9.71 15.23 2.66
CA ILE A 94 9.38 15.61 4.02
C ILE A 94 9.69 17.10 4.18
N ASP A 95 8.65 17.89 4.45
CA ASP A 95 8.76 19.33 4.70
C ASP A 95 8.27 19.62 6.13
N ALA A 96 8.93 20.54 6.85
CA ALA A 96 8.40 21.03 8.12
C ALA A 96 7.17 21.93 7.89
N SER A 97 6.16 21.82 8.74
CA SER A 97 4.98 22.68 8.64
C SER A 97 5.27 24.08 9.18
N GLU A 98 4.94 25.11 8.40
CA GLU A 98 5.02 26.52 8.85
C GLU A 98 3.92 26.89 9.84
N LYS A 99 2.81 26.15 9.85
CA LYS A 99 1.61 26.48 10.64
C LYS A 99 1.69 25.94 12.06
N LYS A 100 2.34 24.78 12.25
CA LYS A 100 2.52 24.15 13.55
C LYS A 100 3.95 23.65 13.66
N GLN A 101 4.70 24.23 14.59
CA GLN A 101 6.06 23.81 14.87
C GLN A 101 6.07 22.35 15.34
N GLY A 102 7.00 21.55 14.81
CA GLY A 102 7.13 20.14 15.13
C GLY A 102 6.24 19.20 14.32
N PHE A 103 5.36 19.71 13.47
CA PHE A 103 4.62 18.90 12.50
C PHE A 103 5.33 18.85 11.15
N PHE A 104 5.10 17.76 10.42
CA PHE A 104 5.73 17.51 9.13
C PHE A 104 4.68 17.16 8.08
N ILE A 105 4.89 17.66 6.87
CA ILE A 105 4.13 17.28 5.69
C ILE A 105 4.94 16.25 4.92
N VAL A 106 4.46 15.01 4.90
CA VAL A 106 5.09 13.91 4.19
C VAL A 106 4.33 13.67 2.89
N THR A 107 4.99 13.85 1.75
CA THR A 107 4.42 13.67 0.43
C THR A 107 5.00 12.42 -0.22
N HIS A 108 4.13 11.50 -0.64
CA HIS A 108 4.51 10.32 -1.41
C HIS A 108 3.63 10.24 -2.66
N GLY A 109 4.23 10.43 -3.83
CA GLY A 109 3.50 10.55 -5.10
C GLY A 109 2.47 11.68 -5.06
N THR A 110 1.20 11.34 -5.23
CA THR A 110 0.07 12.28 -5.17
C THR A 110 -0.51 12.48 -3.76
N THR A 111 -0.10 11.66 -2.80
CA THR A 111 -0.68 11.66 -1.45
C THR A 111 0.18 12.50 -0.50
N ARG A 112 -0.47 13.30 0.33
CA ARG A 112 0.15 14.10 1.38
C ARG A 112 -0.41 13.71 2.74
N TYR A 113 0.48 13.55 3.70
CA TYR A 113 0.19 13.17 5.08
C TYR A 113 0.63 14.30 5.99
N PHE A 114 -0.19 14.60 7.00
CA PHE A 114 0.14 15.59 8.02
C PHE A 114 0.53 14.84 9.27
N MET A 115 1.83 14.70 9.49
CA MET A 115 2.39 13.82 10.50
C MET A 115 2.92 14.60 11.70
N HIS A 116 2.83 13.97 12.87
CA HIS A 116 3.36 14.46 14.12
C HIS A 116 4.37 13.45 14.68
N PRO A 117 5.44 13.91 15.36
CA PRO A 117 6.40 13.04 16.01
C PRO A 117 5.76 12.35 17.22
N VAL A 118 6.11 11.09 17.39
CA VAL A 118 5.71 10.26 18.53
C VAL A 118 6.96 9.65 19.12
N ASN A 119 7.14 9.80 20.43
CA ASN A 119 8.22 9.13 21.14
C ASN A 119 8.19 7.60 20.91
N SER A 120 9.34 7.05 20.53
CA SER A 120 9.51 5.61 20.29
C SER A 120 10.52 5.05 21.28
N ARG A 121 10.14 3.95 21.94
CA ARG A 121 11.00 3.26 22.90
C ARG A 121 12.28 2.68 22.29
N THR A 122 12.29 2.43 20.99
CA THR A 122 13.45 1.86 20.27
C THR A 122 14.48 2.91 19.85
N GLY A 123 14.22 4.20 20.10
CA GLY A 123 15.09 5.30 19.67
C GLY A 123 15.01 5.64 18.18
N ALA A 124 14.22 4.90 17.39
CA ALA A 124 13.88 5.27 16.02
C ALA A 124 12.88 6.43 16.01
N ILE A 125 13.02 7.35 15.08
CA ILE A 125 12.10 8.48 14.95
C ILE A 125 10.84 7.98 14.26
N ARG A 126 9.69 8.17 14.90
CA ARG A 126 8.38 7.78 14.36
C ARG A 126 7.51 9.02 14.20
N LEU A 127 7.00 9.23 12.99
CA LEU A 127 5.96 10.23 12.72
C LEU A 127 4.67 9.50 12.37
N GLU A 128 3.55 9.98 12.89
CA GLU A 128 2.24 9.38 12.65
C GLU A 128 1.24 10.42 12.13
N ASP A 129 0.36 10.01 11.23
CA ASP A 129 -0.84 10.75 10.84
C ASP A 129 -2.06 9.99 11.38
N PRO A 130 -2.74 10.48 12.43
CA PRO A 130 -3.88 9.78 13.03
C PRO A 130 -5.10 9.75 12.10
N ARG A 131 -5.17 10.62 11.08
CA ARG A 131 -6.31 10.71 10.17
C ARG A 131 -6.14 9.80 8.95
N ALA A 132 -4.93 9.78 8.40
CA ALA A 132 -4.59 8.91 7.28
C ALA A 132 -4.11 7.52 7.73
N GLU A 133 -3.89 7.34 9.04
CA GLU A 133 -3.32 6.14 9.64
C GLU A 133 -2.04 5.73 8.89
N ALA A 134 -1.17 6.70 8.64
CA ALA A 134 0.11 6.51 7.99
C ALA A 134 1.23 6.78 8.99
N MET A 135 2.29 5.97 8.94
CA MET A 135 3.47 6.15 9.78
C MET A 135 4.73 6.22 8.96
N TRP A 136 5.57 7.19 9.28
CA TRP A 136 6.93 7.30 8.81
C TRP A 136 7.87 6.84 9.92
N LEU A 137 8.75 5.90 9.60
CA LEU A 137 9.73 5.38 10.54
C LEU A 137 11.13 5.64 9.98
N GLN A 138 11.92 6.40 10.73
CA GLN A 138 13.29 6.76 10.39
C GLN A 138 14.25 6.04 11.34
N LEU A 139 14.97 5.05 10.81
CA LEU A 139 16.06 4.37 11.49
C LEU A 139 17.37 5.09 11.14
N GLY A 140 18.47 4.78 11.84
CA GLY A 140 19.76 5.43 11.58
C GLY A 140 20.29 5.25 10.15
N ASN A 141 19.97 4.13 9.50
CA ASN A 141 20.47 3.76 8.18
C ASN A 141 19.43 3.84 7.05
N LYS A 142 18.14 3.67 7.35
CA LYS A 142 17.05 3.64 6.37
C LYS A 142 15.77 4.19 6.99
N SER A 143 14.87 4.66 6.15
CA SER A 143 13.52 5.04 6.55
C SER A 143 12.49 4.26 5.74
N MET A 144 11.25 4.22 6.22
CA MET A 144 10.14 3.62 5.50
C MET A 144 8.82 4.33 5.81
N LEU A 145 7.94 4.37 4.82
CA LEU A 145 6.58 4.87 4.93
C LEU A 145 5.60 3.69 4.88
N MET A 146 4.76 3.57 5.89
CA MET A 146 3.76 2.51 5.99
C MET A 146 2.36 3.11 6.18
N SER A 147 1.36 2.51 5.54
CA SER A 147 -0.04 2.77 5.86
C SER A 147 -0.53 1.70 6.83
N GLN A 148 -0.85 2.09 8.06
CA GLN A 148 -1.47 1.21 9.04
C GLN A 148 -2.88 0.79 8.58
N LYS A 149 -3.62 1.70 7.95
CA LYS A 149 -4.96 1.40 7.39
C LYS A 149 -4.98 0.22 6.43
N GLN A 150 -4.00 0.16 5.54
CA GLN A 150 -3.90 -0.88 4.52
C GLN A 150 -2.96 -2.02 4.92
N GLY A 151 -2.21 -1.87 6.02
CA GLY A 151 -1.13 -2.79 6.40
C GLY A 151 -0.02 -2.90 5.34
N LEU A 152 0.12 -1.90 4.46
CA LEU A 152 1.04 -1.94 3.32
C LEU A 152 2.19 -0.95 3.51
N ARG A 153 3.38 -1.39 3.11
CA ARG A 153 4.57 -0.54 3.00
C ARG A 153 4.50 0.23 1.69
N LEU A 154 4.36 1.55 1.79
CA LEU A 154 4.17 2.44 0.63
C LEU A 154 5.49 2.83 -0.01
N ALA A 155 6.51 3.03 0.82
CA ALA A 155 7.87 3.32 0.38
C ALA A 155 8.86 2.67 1.34
N ASP A 156 9.75 1.84 0.78
CA ASP A 156 10.72 1.08 1.54
C ASP A 156 12.14 1.50 1.26
N GLU A 157 13.01 1.22 2.23
CA GLU A 157 14.44 1.48 2.17
C GLU A 157 14.80 2.89 1.69
N CYS A 158 14.09 3.88 2.20
CA CYS A 158 14.35 5.28 1.92
C CYS A 158 15.68 5.72 2.55
N GLN A 159 16.62 6.19 1.73
CA GLN A 159 17.94 6.64 2.18
C GLN A 159 18.07 8.14 1.98
N ALA A 160 18.06 8.89 3.09
CA ALA A 160 18.50 10.27 3.08
C ALA A 160 20.02 10.33 2.95
N THR A 161 20.58 11.45 2.49
CA THR A 161 22.04 11.60 2.29
C THR A 161 22.84 11.27 3.55
N GLU A 162 22.39 11.75 4.71
CA GLU A 162 23.04 11.45 6.01
C GLU A 162 22.93 9.97 6.39
N GLN A 163 21.80 9.34 6.08
CA GLN A 163 21.59 7.92 6.34
C GLN A 163 22.39 7.02 5.40
N ALA A 164 22.62 7.46 4.15
CA ALA A 164 23.46 6.75 3.19
C ALA A 164 24.91 6.67 3.70
N LEU A 165 25.45 7.77 4.26
CA LEU A 165 26.77 7.77 4.88
C LEU A 165 26.84 6.83 6.09
N MET A 166 25.81 6.83 6.95
CA MET A 166 25.75 5.88 8.07
C MET A 166 25.61 4.43 7.59
N ALA A 167 24.89 4.19 6.50
CA ALA A 167 24.76 2.87 5.90
C ALA A 167 26.08 2.38 5.30
N GLU A 168 26.87 3.26 4.68
CA GLU A 168 28.23 2.95 4.20
C GLU A 168 29.19 2.64 5.35
N ASP A 169 29.15 3.41 6.43
CA ASP A 169 29.96 3.14 7.61
C ASP A 169 29.59 1.79 8.25
N MET A 170 28.29 1.51 8.41
CA MET A 170 27.82 0.24 8.93
C MET A 170 28.13 -0.94 7.99
N LYS A 171 28.26 -0.70 6.68
CA LYS A 171 28.74 -1.70 5.72
C LYS A 171 30.22 -2.04 5.95
N LYS A 172 31.04 -1.04 6.32
CA LYS A 172 32.46 -1.21 6.63
C LYS A 172 32.67 -1.81 8.02
N ASN A 173 31.81 -1.46 8.98
CA ASN A 173 31.86 -1.89 10.38
C ASN A 173 30.51 -2.49 10.78
N PRO A 174 30.21 -3.74 10.39
CA PRO A 174 28.96 -4.38 10.79
C PRO A 174 28.91 -4.52 12.32
N PRO A 175 27.73 -4.34 12.94
CA PRO A 175 27.58 -4.61 14.37
C PRO A 175 27.99 -6.06 14.65
N LYS A 176 28.79 -6.26 15.71
CA LYS A 176 29.28 -7.59 16.10
C LYS A 176 28.13 -8.58 16.17
N SER A 177 28.30 -9.75 15.56
CA SER A 177 27.27 -10.78 15.55
C SER A 177 26.98 -11.21 16.98
N LEU A 178 25.71 -11.22 17.37
CA LEU A 178 25.28 -11.69 18.70
C LEU A 178 25.58 -13.19 18.94
N PHE A 179 25.96 -13.93 17.90
CA PHE A 179 26.28 -15.35 17.92
C PHE A 179 27.80 -15.65 17.92
N GLU A 180 28.66 -14.65 17.69
CA GLU A 180 30.10 -14.77 17.92
C GLU A 180 30.33 -14.48 19.40
N GLY A 181 30.16 -15.54 20.18
CA GLY A 181 30.03 -15.50 21.63
C GLY A 181 31.11 -14.68 22.33
N ALA A 182 30.71 -14.16 23.49
CA ALA A 182 31.62 -13.78 24.56
C ALA A 182 32.85 -14.68 24.53
N ASP A 183 34.04 -14.08 24.43
CA ASP A 183 35.30 -14.74 24.68
C ASP A 183 35.17 -15.53 25.99
N ALA A 184 34.87 -16.82 25.87
CA ALA A 184 34.85 -17.72 27.00
C ALA A 184 36.30 -17.74 27.51
N PRO A 185 36.56 -17.36 28.77
CA PRO A 185 37.92 -17.37 29.27
C PRO A 185 38.45 -18.81 29.13
N LYS A 186 39.57 -18.97 28.42
CA LYS A 186 40.31 -20.24 28.36
C LYS A 186 40.58 -20.67 29.79
N ARG A 187 39.88 -21.71 30.25
CA ARG A 187 40.21 -22.43 31.48
C ARG A 187 41.37 -23.37 31.21
#